data_AF-A0A946AEB8-F1
#
_entry.id   AF-A0A946AEB8-F1
#
_cell.length_a   1.000
_cell.length_b   1.000
_cell.length_c   1.000
_cell.angle_alpha   90.00
_cell.angle_beta   90.00
_cell.angle_gamma   90.00
#
_symmetry.space_group_name_H-M   'P 1'
#
loop_
_entity.id
_entity.type
_entity.pdbx_description
1 polymer ?
#
loop_
_entity_poly.entity_id
_entity_poly.type
_entity_poly.pdbx_seq_one_letter_code
_entity_poly.pdbx_strand_id
1 'polypeptide(L)'
;MREEHETGSGKSGWAKRIVPVAVLLAVLVVFFASGAHKHATFDTLKENYFDLQVFVESHFLVAALLFVLAYTVATAASLPVATLLTLLGGFLFGWLLGTVFTVVGATIGATILFTAARTSFGDALREKVKPYVGRMEAGFHKNAFSYLLFLRLMPVFPFFVVNLVPAFLGVKTRLFVVTTFIGIIPG
;
A
#
# COMPACT_ATOMS: atom_id res chain seq x y z
N MET A 1 11.68 4.41 53.46
CA MET A 1 12.52 3.40 52.77
C MET A 1 11.59 2.26 52.39
N ARG A 2 11.37 1.85 51.14
CA ARG A 2 11.90 2.19 49.82
C ARG A 2 10.75 1.99 48.81
N GLU A 3 10.81 2.77 47.73
CA GLU A 3 10.10 2.58 46.48
C GLU A 3 10.42 1.19 45.88
N GLU A 4 9.52 0.66 45.05
CA GLU A 4 9.89 0.43 43.65
C GLU A 4 8.63 0.29 42.77
N HIS A 5 8.53 1.27 41.88
CA HIS A 5 7.52 1.44 40.84
C HIS A 5 7.75 0.45 39.70
N GLU A 6 6.65 -0.12 39.21
CA GLU A 6 6.53 -0.73 37.89
C GLU A 6 7.01 0.22 36.78
N THR A 7 7.72 -0.29 35.76
CA THR A 7 7.52 0.11 34.35
C THR A 7 8.43 -0.68 33.42
N GLY A 8 7.84 -1.56 32.60
CA GLY A 8 8.63 -2.28 31.60
C GLY A 8 7.81 -3.07 30.58
N SER A 9 6.93 -2.45 29.78
CA SER A 9 6.38 -3.10 28.56
C SER A 9 5.62 -2.16 27.61
N GLY A 10 6.25 -1.08 27.12
CA GLY A 10 5.61 -0.16 26.16
C GLY A 10 6.36 0.07 24.85
N LYS A 11 7.70 -0.08 24.86
CA LYS A 11 8.55 0.50 23.81
C LYS A 11 8.83 -0.40 22.59
N SER A 12 8.56 -1.71 22.64
CA SER A 12 8.88 -2.63 21.53
C SER A 12 7.80 -2.67 20.44
N GLY A 13 6.53 -2.46 20.80
CA GLY A 13 5.40 -2.58 19.87
C GLY A 13 5.19 -1.36 18.96
N TRP A 14 5.48 -0.15 19.45
CA TRP A 14 5.28 1.10 18.69
C TRP A 14 6.39 1.34 17.66
N ALA A 15 7.65 1.06 18.01
CA ALA A 15 8.79 1.19 17.11
C ALA A 15 8.62 0.28 15.88
N LYS A 16 8.18 -0.96 16.07
CA LYS A 16 7.87 -1.90 14.97
C LYS A 16 6.77 -1.42 14.03
N ARG A 17 5.90 -0.50 14.47
CA ARG A 17 4.80 0.05 13.66
C ARG A 17 5.19 1.35 12.95
N ILE A 18 6.04 2.17 13.55
CA ILE A 18 6.48 3.46 12.99
C ILE A 18 7.64 3.30 12.01
N VAL A 19 8.57 2.38 12.26
CA VAL A 19 9.72 2.12 11.38
C VAL A 19 9.32 1.90 9.91
N PRO A 20 8.36 1.02 9.57
CA PRO A 20 7.97 0.84 8.16
C PRO A 20 7.37 2.10 7.54
N VAL A 21 6.59 2.88 8.30
CA VAL A 21 6.02 4.15 7.82
C VAL A 21 7.11 5.18 7.58
N ALA A 22 8.08 5.30 8.50
CA ALA A 22 9.21 6.21 8.39
C ALA A 22 10.14 5.85 7.22
N VAL A 23 10.41 4.56 7.00
CA VAL A 23 11.20 4.08 5.86
C VAL A 23 10.47 4.39 4.54
N LEU A 24 9.17 4.14 4.45
CA LEU A 24 8.40 4.49 3.25
C LEU A 24 8.37 6.00 3.00
N LEU A 25 8.22 6.82 4.04
CA LEU A 25 8.28 8.28 3.92
C LEU A 25 9.64 8.74 3.42
N ALA A 26 10.74 8.16 3.92
CA ALA A 26 12.09 8.46 3.42
C ALA A 26 12.24 8.08 1.94
N VAL A 27 11.78 6.89 1.53
CA VAL A 27 11.82 6.46 0.12
C VAL A 27 10.97 7.37 -0.75
N LEU A 28 9.80 7.81 -0.27
CA LEU A 28 8.91 8.71 -0.99
C LEU A 28 9.53 10.10 -1.14
N VAL A 29 10.15 10.63 -0.09
CA VAL A 29 10.89 11.90 -0.15
C VAL A 29 12.04 11.81 -1.15
N VAL A 30 12.81 10.71 -1.15
CA VAL A 30 13.87 10.48 -2.14
C VAL A 30 13.32 10.37 -3.56
N PHE A 31 12.18 9.70 -3.77
CA PHE A 31 11.52 9.58 -5.07
C PHE A 31 11.03 10.93 -5.63
N PHE A 32 10.43 11.77 -4.78
CA PHE A 32 10.00 13.11 -5.20
C PHE A 32 11.19 14.06 -5.37
N ALA A 33 12.18 14.02 -4.47
CA ALA A 33 13.37 14.87 -4.52
C ALA A 33 14.29 14.55 -5.70
N SER A 34 14.39 13.28 -6.11
CA SER A 34 15.16 12.86 -7.30
C SER A 34 14.52 13.29 -8.63
N GLY A 35 13.29 13.80 -8.62
CA GLY A 35 12.58 14.16 -9.85
C GLY A 35 12.13 12.95 -10.67
N ALA A 36 12.21 11.73 -10.13
CA ALA A 36 11.81 10.50 -10.80
C ALA A 36 10.33 10.52 -11.23
N HIS A 37 9.47 11.19 -10.46
CA HIS A 37 8.05 11.42 -10.80
C HIS A 37 7.85 12.19 -12.13
N LYS A 38 8.83 12.99 -12.58
CA LYS A 38 8.77 13.70 -13.87
C LYS A 38 9.19 12.84 -15.06
N HIS A 39 9.95 11.77 -14.79
CA HIS A 39 10.44 10.83 -15.80
C HIS A 39 9.61 9.54 -15.85
N ALA A 40 8.73 9.30 -14.87
CA ALA A 40 7.80 8.19 -14.82
C ALA A 40 6.60 8.36 -15.78
N THR A 41 6.87 8.75 -17.03
CA THR A 41 5.91 8.85 -18.12
C THR A 41 6.04 7.62 -19.02
N PHE A 42 4.95 7.24 -19.67
CA PHE A 42 4.89 6.09 -20.59
C PHE A 42 5.92 6.18 -21.73
N ASP A 43 6.24 7.40 -22.18
CA ASP A 43 7.22 7.64 -23.24
C ASP A 43 8.64 7.29 -22.81
N THR A 44 9.08 7.78 -21.64
CA THR A 44 10.39 7.43 -21.05
C THR A 44 10.55 5.94 -20.84
N LEU A 45 9.46 5.28 -20.47
CA LEU A 45 9.40 3.83 -20.27
C LEU A 45 9.63 3.04 -21.55
N LYS A 46 9.07 3.52 -22.66
CA LYS A 46 9.29 2.95 -23.98
C LYS A 46 10.72 3.19 -24.47
N GLU A 47 11.26 4.38 -24.22
CA GLU A 47 12.62 4.77 -24.62
C GLU A 47 13.71 3.95 -23.89
N ASN A 48 13.50 3.64 -22.61
CA ASN A 48 14.45 2.89 -21.78
C ASN A 48 14.11 1.38 -21.68
N TYR A 49 13.15 0.90 -22.48
CA TYR A 49 12.66 -0.47 -22.35
C TYR A 49 13.77 -1.52 -22.49
N PHE A 50 14.62 -1.37 -23.50
CA PHE A 50 15.68 -2.33 -23.79
C PHE A 50 16.66 -2.44 -22.61
N ASP A 51 17.08 -1.31 -22.05
CA ASP A 51 17.98 -1.27 -20.90
C ASP A 51 17.34 -1.85 -19.64
N LEU A 52 16.04 -1.59 -19.42
CA LEU A 52 15.28 -2.19 -18.32
C LEU A 52 15.16 -3.71 -18.47
N GLN A 53 14.93 -4.22 -19.68
CA GLN A 53 14.89 -5.66 -19.93
C GLN A 53 16.24 -6.31 -19.66
N VAL A 54 17.33 -5.73 -20.19
CA VAL A 54 18.69 -6.23 -19.93
C VAL A 54 19.00 -6.24 -18.44
N PHE A 55 18.55 -5.23 -17.69
CA PHE A 55 18.70 -5.20 -16.23
C PHE A 55 17.89 -6.30 -15.54
N VAL A 56 16.64 -6.53 -15.94
CA VAL A 56 15.79 -7.60 -15.38
C VAL A 56 16.37 -8.98 -15.67
N GLU A 57 16.89 -9.21 -16.87
CA GLU A 57 17.51 -10.48 -17.25
C GLU A 57 18.81 -10.75 -16.48
N SER A 58 19.63 -9.71 -16.30
CA SER A 58 20.91 -9.82 -15.57
C SER A 58 20.75 -9.86 -14.05
N HIS A 59 19.71 -9.24 -13.50
CA HIS A 59 19.51 -9.04 -12.06
C HIS A 59 18.06 -9.26 -11.61
N PHE A 60 17.45 -10.36 -12.03
CA PHE A 60 16.02 -10.64 -11.82
C PHE A 60 15.53 -10.42 -10.37
N LEU A 61 16.25 -10.97 -9.38
CA LEU A 61 15.85 -10.86 -7.98
C LEU A 61 15.88 -9.41 -7.48
N VAL A 62 16.91 -8.64 -7.87
CA VAL A 62 17.04 -7.23 -7.49
C VAL A 62 15.93 -6.42 -8.14
N ALA A 63 15.68 -6.63 -9.45
CA ALA A 63 14.61 -5.96 -10.17
C ALA A 63 13.23 -6.24 -9.56
N ALA A 64 12.94 -7.50 -9.21
CA ALA A 64 11.68 -7.89 -8.56
C ALA A 64 11.52 -7.21 -7.18
N LEU A 65 12.57 -7.19 -6.35
CA LEU A 65 12.53 -6.53 -5.04
C LEU A 65 12.33 -5.02 -5.17
N LEU A 66 13.02 -4.37 -6.11
CA LEU A 66 12.85 -2.94 -6.38
C LEU A 66 11.43 -2.63 -6.86
N PHE A 67 10.88 -3.47 -7.74
CA PHE A 67 9.51 -3.33 -8.22
C PHE A 67 8.49 -3.44 -7.08
N VAL A 68 8.58 -4.50 -6.26
CA VAL A 68 7.68 -4.70 -5.10
C VAL A 68 7.79 -3.53 -4.11
N LEU A 69 9.00 -3.03 -3.86
CA LEU A 69 9.24 -1.89 -2.98
C LEU A 69 8.61 -0.62 -3.56
N ALA A 70 8.84 -0.33 -4.84
CA ALA A 70 8.25 0.83 -5.51
C ALA A 70 6.71 0.77 -5.48
N TYR A 71 6.13 -0.39 -5.76
CA TYR A 71 4.69 -0.61 -5.71
C TYR A 71 4.14 -0.44 -4.28
N THR A 72 4.85 -0.95 -3.27
CA THR A 72 4.50 -0.79 -1.86
C THR A 72 4.48 0.69 -1.46
N VAL A 73 5.50 1.46 -1.84
CA VAL A 73 5.59 2.91 -1.56
C VAL A 73 4.45 3.65 -2.25
N ALA A 74 4.24 3.41 -3.54
CA ALA A 74 3.17 4.04 -4.30
C ALA A 74 1.79 3.77 -3.68
N THR A 75 1.57 2.52 -3.28
CA THR A 75 0.31 2.07 -2.69
C THR A 75 0.09 2.65 -1.30
N ALA A 76 1.11 2.61 -0.43
CA ALA A 76 1.03 3.17 0.92
C ALA A 76 0.78 4.68 0.90
N ALA A 77 1.32 5.37 -0.09
CA ALA A 77 1.10 6.79 -0.29
C ALA A 77 -0.21 7.12 -1.03
N SER A 78 -0.99 6.10 -1.41
CA SER A 78 -2.23 6.25 -2.21
C SER A 78 -2.02 7.06 -3.50
N LEU A 79 -0.86 6.90 -4.13
CA LEU A 79 -0.54 7.63 -5.35
C LEU A 79 -1.25 6.99 -6.56
N PRO A 80 -1.78 7.80 -7.49
CA PRO A 80 -2.41 7.31 -8.72
C PRO A 80 -1.39 6.84 -9.77
N VAL A 81 -0.20 6.36 -9.35
CA VAL A 81 0.85 5.81 -10.22
C VAL A 81 0.86 4.27 -10.26
N ALA A 82 0.04 3.63 -9.41
CA ALA A 82 -0.04 2.18 -9.32
C ALA A 82 -0.40 1.53 -10.66
N THR A 83 -1.30 2.13 -11.45
CA THR A 83 -1.67 1.62 -12.78
C THR A 83 -0.49 1.56 -13.75
N LEU A 84 0.36 2.61 -13.78
CA LEU A 84 1.56 2.61 -14.61
C LEU A 84 2.56 1.53 -14.14
N LEU A 85 2.71 1.36 -12.83
CA LEU A 85 3.54 0.31 -12.25
C LEU A 85 2.99 -1.09 -12.57
N THR A 86 1.67 -1.31 -12.58
CA THR A 86 1.09 -2.60 -12.96
C THR A 86 1.40 -2.97 -14.41
N LEU A 87 1.23 -2.01 -15.34
CA LEU A 87 1.56 -2.20 -16.75
C LEU A 87 3.05 -2.52 -16.92
N LEU A 88 3.90 -1.77 -16.22
CA LEU A 88 5.33 -2.01 -16.12
C LEU A 88 5.68 -3.40 -15.63
N GLY A 89 5.03 -3.86 -14.57
CA GLY A 89 5.25 -5.19 -14.00
C GLY A 89 4.92 -6.29 -15.01
N GLY A 90 3.80 -6.15 -15.70
CA GLY A 90 3.41 -7.08 -16.77
C GLY A 90 4.39 -7.07 -17.95
N PHE A 91 4.94 -5.91 -18.28
CA PHE A 91 5.87 -5.74 -19.39
C PHE A 91 7.29 -6.26 -19.07
N LEU A 92 7.77 -6.04 -17.85
CA LEU A 92 9.12 -6.43 -17.42
C LEU A 92 9.21 -7.90 -16.96
N PHE A 93 8.20 -8.40 -16.25
CA PHE A 93 8.23 -9.73 -15.63
C PHE A 93 7.24 -10.72 -16.26
N GLY A 94 6.47 -10.30 -17.26
CA GLY A 94 5.37 -11.05 -17.83
C GLY A 94 4.11 -10.99 -16.97
N TRP A 95 2.97 -11.41 -17.54
CA TRP A 95 1.66 -11.25 -16.90
C TRP A 95 1.57 -11.97 -15.54
N LEU A 96 2.09 -13.19 -15.42
CA LEU A 96 1.95 -13.98 -14.19
C LEU A 96 2.80 -13.42 -13.04
N LEU A 97 4.11 -13.26 -13.25
CA LEU A 97 5.03 -12.75 -12.22
C LEU A 97 4.78 -11.28 -11.93
N GLY A 98 4.48 -10.48 -12.97
CA GLY A 98 4.05 -9.09 -12.82
C GLY A 98 2.81 -8.96 -11.93
N THR A 99 1.82 -9.84 -12.11
CA THR A 99 0.63 -9.90 -11.24
C THR A 99 1.02 -10.27 -9.81
N VAL A 100 1.84 -11.31 -9.62
CA VAL A 100 2.28 -11.74 -8.28
C VAL A 100 3.00 -10.60 -7.54
N PHE A 101 3.97 -9.95 -8.18
CA PHE A 101 4.72 -8.86 -7.57
C PHE A 101 3.83 -7.64 -7.29
N THR A 102 2.89 -7.33 -8.19
CA THR A 102 1.90 -6.28 -8.01
C THR A 102 0.99 -6.56 -6.81
N VAL A 103 0.40 -7.75 -6.73
CA VAL A 103 -0.48 -8.15 -5.62
C VAL A 103 0.27 -8.11 -4.29
N VAL A 104 1.51 -8.60 -4.25
CA VAL A 104 2.37 -8.56 -3.05
C VAL A 104 2.65 -7.12 -2.63
N GLY A 105 3.17 -6.29 -3.55
CA GLY A 105 3.49 -4.89 -3.27
C GLY A 105 2.27 -4.08 -2.84
N ALA A 106 1.15 -4.27 -3.53
CA ALA A 106 -0.10 -3.60 -3.22
C ALA A 106 -0.65 -4.01 -1.85
N THR A 107 -0.61 -5.31 -1.52
CA THR A 107 -1.08 -5.81 -0.23
C THR A 107 -0.23 -5.27 0.92
N ILE A 108 1.10 -5.24 0.77
CA ILE A 108 2.01 -4.68 1.78
C ILE A 108 1.74 -3.18 1.95
N GLY A 109 1.71 -2.41 0.86
CA GLY A 109 1.50 -0.96 0.91
C GLY A 109 0.14 -0.58 1.49
N ALA A 110 -0.93 -1.26 1.07
CA ALA A 110 -2.27 -1.07 1.62
C ALA A 110 -2.33 -1.39 3.12
N THR A 111 -1.63 -2.44 3.57
CA THR A 111 -1.55 -2.81 4.99
C THR A 111 -0.81 -1.76 5.80
N ILE A 112 0.25 -1.17 5.26
CA ILE A 112 0.99 -0.10 5.93
C ILE A 112 0.11 1.14 6.06
N LEU A 113 -0.58 1.55 5.00
CA LEU A 113 -1.54 2.66 5.05
C LEU A 113 -2.67 2.41 6.06
N PHE A 114 -3.28 1.21 6.00
CA PHE A 114 -4.35 0.80 6.91
C PHE A 114 -3.90 0.83 8.36
N THR A 115 -2.70 0.32 8.67
CA THR A 115 -2.18 0.32 10.03
C THR A 115 -1.78 1.71 10.50
N ALA A 116 -1.18 2.53 9.63
CA ALA A 116 -0.86 3.94 9.91
C ALA A 116 -2.12 4.73 10.29
N ALA A 117 -3.23 4.52 9.58
CA ALA A 117 -4.52 5.16 9.86
C ALA A 117 -5.11 4.81 11.24
N ARG A 118 -4.72 3.67 11.84
CA ARG A 118 -5.15 3.28 13.20
C ARG A 118 -4.27 3.85 14.31
N THR A 119 -3.18 4.54 13.97
CA THR A 119 -2.28 5.17 14.94
C THR A 119 -2.70 6.62 15.22
N SER A 120 -2.00 7.28 16.14
CA SER A 120 -2.21 8.69 16.51
C SER A 120 -2.05 9.68 15.34
N PHE A 121 -1.46 9.25 14.22
CA PHE A 121 -1.37 10.04 12.98
C PHE A 121 -2.65 9.98 12.11
N GLY A 122 -3.66 9.22 12.54
CA GLY A 122 -4.88 8.97 11.79
C GLY A 122 -5.83 10.16 11.66
N ASP A 123 -5.70 11.20 12.51
CA ASP A 123 -6.69 12.29 12.55
C ASP A 123 -6.76 13.08 11.24
N ALA A 124 -5.61 13.43 10.65
CA ALA A 124 -5.55 14.09 9.34
C ALA A 124 -6.08 13.20 8.20
N LEU A 125 -5.89 11.88 8.30
CA LEU A 125 -6.41 10.92 7.33
C LEU A 125 -7.92 10.70 7.50
N ARG A 126 -8.42 10.82 8.74
CA ARG A 126 -9.83 10.63 9.08
C ARG A 126 -10.70 11.71 8.46
N GLU A 127 -10.25 12.96 8.43
CA GLU A 127 -10.97 14.05 7.78
C GLU A 127 -11.21 13.77 6.29
N LYS A 128 -10.21 13.22 5.58
CA LYS A 128 -10.32 12.88 4.15
C LYS A 128 -11.38 11.84 3.84
N VAL A 129 -11.68 10.95 4.78
CA VAL A 129 -12.66 9.86 4.58
C VAL A 129 -13.94 10.01 5.38
N LYS A 130 -14.08 11.06 6.19
CA LYS A 130 -15.25 11.33 7.03
C LYS A 130 -16.59 11.24 6.27
N PRO A 131 -16.73 11.76 5.02
CA PRO A 131 -17.98 11.64 4.27
C PRO A 131 -18.34 10.20 3.87
N TYR A 132 -17.35 9.30 3.79
CA TYR A 132 -17.52 7.92 3.37
C TYR A 132 -17.80 6.98 4.55
N VAL A 133 -17.20 7.25 5.72
CA VAL A 133 -17.32 6.38 6.91
C VAL A 133 -18.77 6.09 7.25
N GLY A 134 -19.60 7.13 7.46
CA GLY A 134 -21.00 6.94 7.84
C GLY A 134 -21.86 6.25 6.78
N ARG A 135 -21.54 6.43 5.48
CA ARG A 135 -22.26 5.76 4.37
C ARG A 135 -21.94 4.27 4.29
N MET A 136 -20.75 3.89 4.72
CA MET A 136 -20.20 2.55 4.55
C MET A 136 -20.34 1.71 5.82
N GLU A 137 -20.51 2.35 6.97
CA GLU A 137 -20.62 1.74 8.31
C GLU A 137 -21.60 0.55 8.35
N ALA A 138 -22.84 0.74 7.87
CA ALA A 138 -23.84 -0.32 7.84
C ALA A 138 -23.39 -1.56 7.02
N GLY A 139 -22.70 -1.36 5.91
CA GLY A 139 -22.15 -2.43 5.08
C GLY A 139 -21.08 -3.24 5.81
N PHE A 140 -20.15 -2.54 6.49
CA PHE A 140 -19.10 -3.18 7.29
C PHE A 140 -19.66 -3.93 8.51
N HIS A 141 -20.68 -3.40 9.19
CA HIS A 141 -21.33 -4.08 10.31
C HIS A 141 -22.09 -5.33 9.89
N LYS A 142 -22.71 -5.33 8.71
CA LYS A 142 -23.41 -6.50 8.18
C LYS A 142 -22.44 -7.62 7.82
N ASN A 143 -21.44 -7.33 6.99
CA ASN A 143 -20.40 -8.30 6.62
C ASN A 143 -19.15 -7.60 6.07
N ALA A 144 -18.16 -7.36 6.94
CA ALA A 144 -16.92 -6.70 6.56
C ALA A 144 -16.12 -7.44 5.47
N PHE A 145 -16.16 -8.78 5.40
CA PHE A 145 -15.43 -9.55 4.38
C PHE A 145 -15.99 -9.29 2.98
N SER A 146 -17.30 -9.54 2.81
CA SER A 146 -17.97 -9.38 1.53
C SER A 146 -18.01 -7.92 1.09
N TYR A 147 -18.18 -6.99 2.04
CA TYR A 147 -18.19 -5.57 1.72
C TYR A 147 -16.80 -5.07 1.27
N LEU A 148 -15.71 -5.51 1.91
CA LEU A 148 -14.35 -5.18 1.45
C LEU A 148 -14.06 -5.69 0.04
N LEU A 149 -14.45 -6.93 -0.27
CA LEU A 149 -14.32 -7.47 -1.62
C LEU A 149 -15.14 -6.66 -2.62
N PHE A 150 -16.40 -6.36 -2.31
CA PHE A 150 -17.25 -5.53 -3.16
C PHE A 150 -16.60 -4.17 -3.47
N LEU A 151 -16.06 -3.48 -2.46
CA LEU A 151 -15.39 -2.20 -2.65
C LEU A 151 -14.13 -2.28 -3.53
N ARG A 152 -13.44 -3.42 -3.51
CA ARG A 152 -12.21 -3.64 -4.29
C ARG A 152 -12.51 -4.02 -5.74
N LEU A 153 -13.58 -4.77 -5.96
CA LEU A 153 -14.01 -5.19 -7.29
C LEU A 153 -14.75 -4.07 -8.04
N MET A 154 -15.29 -3.08 -7.31
CA MET A 154 -15.97 -1.94 -7.90
C MET A 154 -15.00 -0.77 -8.12
N PRO A 155 -14.69 -0.39 -9.37
CA PRO A 155 -13.72 0.68 -9.68
C PRO A 155 -14.23 2.10 -9.37
N VAL A 156 -15.43 2.22 -8.79
CA VAL A 156 -16.10 3.49 -8.47
C VAL A 156 -15.50 4.15 -7.23
N PHE A 157 -14.90 3.37 -6.33
CA PHE A 157 -14.40 3.88 -5.06
C PHE A 157 -12.94 4.32 -5.16
N PRO A 158 -12.58 5.53 -4.68
CA PRO A 158 -11.20 5.96 -4.67
C PRO A 158 -10.32 5.02 -3.83
N PHE A 159 -9.10 4.76 -4.28
CA PHE A 159 -8.18 3.82 -3.62
C PHE A 159 -7.96 4.14 -2.13
N PHE A 160 -7.78 5.41 -1.77
CA PHE A 160 -7.59 5.81 -0.37
C PHE A 160 -8.81 5.48 0.50
N VAL A 161 -10.04 5.58 -0.04
CA VAL A 161 -11.29 5.27 0.69
C VAL A 161 -11.34 3.80 1.06
N VAL A 162 -11.07 2.93 0.08
CA VAL A 162 -11.12 1.46 0.26
C VAL A 162 -10.09 0.97 1.28
N ASN A 163 -9.00 1.69 1.48
CA ASN A 163 -7.95 1.32 2.44
C ASN A 163 -8.08 2.01 3.81
N LEU A 164 -8.58 3.25 3.88
CA LEU A 164 -8.67 4.02 5.12
C LEU A 164 -9.99 3.83 5.88
N VAL A 165 -11.13 3.77 5.19
CA VAL A 165 -12.44 3.58 5.85
C VAL A 165 -12.49 2.31 6.71
N PRO A 166 -12.00 1.14 6.25
CA PRO A 166 -11.97 -0.06 7.09
C PRO A 166 -11.14 0.11 8.37
N ALA A 167 -10.09 0.94 8.33
CA ALA A 167 -9.23 1.19 9.48
C ALA A 167 -9.99 1.93 10.60
N PHE A 168 -10.76 2.95 10.22
CA PHE A 168 -11.57 3.74 11.15
C PHE A 168 -12.83 3.02 11.62
N LEU A 169 -13.36 2.07 10.85
CA LEU A 169 -14.48 1.20 11.24
C LEU A 169 -14.05 -0.04 12.03
N GLY A 170 -12.78 -0.12 12.43
CA GLY A 170 -12.32 -1.16 13.36
C GLY A 170 -12.11 -2.55 12.75
N VAL A 171 -12.06 -2.68 11.42
CA VAL A 171 -11.83 -3.97 10.74
C VAL A 171 -10.55 -4.65 11.25
N LYS A 172 -10.54 -5.98 11.38
CA LYS A 172 -9.34 -6.72 11.80
C LYS A 172 -8.27 -6.69 10.70
N THR A 173 -7.00 -6.45 11.03
CA THR A 173 -5.91 -6.38 10.04
C THR A 173 -5.81 -7.62 9.17
N ARG A 174 -5.99 -8.83 9.75
CA ARG A 174 -5.99 -10.08 8.97
C ARG A 174 -7.09 -10.12 7.91
N LEU A 175 -8.29 -9.68 8.28
CA LEU A 175 -9.43 -9.62 7.36
C LEU A 175 -9.17 -8.63 6.22
N PHE A 176 -8.61 -7.47 6.55
CA PHE A 176 -8.18 -6.48 5.57
C PHE A 176 -7.13 -7.05 4.62
N VAL A 177 -6.07 -7.68 5.13
CA VAL A 177 -4.99 -8.27 4.30
C VAL A 177 -5.53 -9.31 3.33
N VAL A 178 -6.35 -10.26 3.80
CA VAL A 178 -6.90 -11.35 2.95
C VAL A 178 -7.80 -10.79 1.86
N THR A 179 -8.72 -9.90 2.22
CA THR A 179 -9.63 -9.28 1.23
C THR A 179 -8.90 -8.38 0.24
N THR A 180 -7.80 -7.74 0.67
CA THR A 180 -6.89 -6.97 -0.19
C THR A 180 -6.18 -7.86 -1.19
N PHE A 181 -5.55 -8.92 -0.71
CA PHE A 181 -4.83 -9.87 -1.54
C PHE A 181 -5.74 -10.47 -2.61
N ILE A 182 -6.93 -10.93 -2.22
CA ILE A 182 -7.89 -11.52 -3.16
C ILE A 182 -8.48 -10.46 -4.09
N GLY A 183 -8.84 -9.29 -3.57
CA GLY A 183 -9.55 -8.26 -4.33
C GLY A 183 -8.71 -7.52 -5.36
N ILE A 184 -7.37 -7.65 -5.34
CA ILE A 184 -6.46 -7.01 -6.30
C ILE A 184 -6.21 -7.90 -7.52
N ILE A 185 -6.33 -9.23 -7.39
CA ILE A 185 -6.07 -10.19 -8.48
C ILE A 185 -6.93 -9.95 -9.74
N PRO A 186 -8.24 -9.63 -9.64
CA PRO A 186 -9.09 -9.49 -10.82
C PRO A 186 -8.91 -8.16 -11.57
N GLY A 187 -8.09 -7.24 -11.05
CA GLY A 187 -7.93 -5.87 -11.54
C GLY A 187 -6.64 -5.63 -12.31
#